data_AF-A0A9E1A5B7-F1
#
_entry.id   AF-A0A9E1A5B7-F1
#
_cell.length_a   1.000
_cell.length_b   1.000
_cell.length_c   1.000
_cell.angle_alpha   90.00
_cell.angle_beta   90.00
_cell.angle_gamma   90.00
#
_symmetry.space_group_name_H-M   'P 1'
#
loop_
_entity.id
_entity.type
_entity.pdbx_description
1 polymer ?
#
loop_
_entity_poly.entity_id
_entity_poly.type
_entity_poly.pdbx_seq_one_letter_code
_entity_poly.pdbx_strand_id
1 'polypeptide(L)'
;MKRVPLIHIIIATGFGSGFSPFAPGTAGALLATLIWLALSCAVSPTLLLIITALLVGIFTIAGIRSANAVEPIWGEDPSRVVVDEMVGVWIPLLAAPAGNLWYALAAFALFRLFDIFKPLGIRKMESLKGGVGVMMDDILAGIYSLILLIGARWLIG
;
A
#
# COMPACT_ATOMS: atom_id res chain seq x y z
N MET A 1 4.77 -30.08 8.00
CA MET A 1 4.22 -28.80 7.51
C MET A 1 5.26 -27.72 7.76
N LYS A 2 5.80 -27.08 6.71
CA LYS A 2 6.71 -25.94 6.91
C LYS A 2 5.91 -24.82 7.57
N ARG A 3 6.27 -24.44 8.80
CA ARG A 3 5.65 -23.29 9.47
C ARG A 3 6.24 -22.03 8.85
N VAL A 4 5.38 -21.12 8.41
CA VAL A 4 5.82 -19.80 7.95
C VAL A 4 6.23 -18.98 9.19
N PRO A 5 7.43 -18.38 9.21
CA PRO A 5 7.84 -17.50 10.30
C PRO A 5 6.82 -16.40 10.57
N LEU A 6 6.60 -16.07 11.84
CA LEU A 6 5.61 -15.07 12.26
C LEU A 6 5.83 -13.71 11.59
N ILE A 7 7.08 -13.33 11.34
CA ILE A 7 7.42 -12.07 10.67
C ILE A 7 6.76 -11.94 9.28
N HIS A 8 6.70 -13.02 8.50
CA HIS A 8 6.05 -12.98 7.19
C HIS A 8 4.53 -12.84 7.32
N ILE A 9 3.93 -13.44 8.34
CA ILE A 9 2.49 -13.30 8.62
C ILE A 9 2.19 -11.84 8.99
N ILE A 10 2.99 -11.24 9.88
CA ILE A 10 2.82 -9.85 10.32
C ILE A 10 2.95 -8.90 9.12
N ILE A 11 3.98 -9.07 8.30
CA ILE A 11 4.21 -8.22 7.12
C ILE A 11 3.09 -8.42 6.11
N ALA A 12 2.84 -9.66 5.67
CA ALA A 12 1.83 -9.96 4.66
C ALA A 12 0.45 -9.40 5.05
N THR A 13 0.05 -9.56 6.31
CA THR A 13 -1.25 -9.09 6.81
C THR A 13 -1.30 -7.60 7.15
N GLY A 14 -0.26 -6.82 6.85
CA GLY A 14 -0.21 -5.39 7.18
C GLY A 14 -0.45 -5.16 8.68
N PHE A 15 0.35 -5.81 9.52
CA PHE A 15 0.24 -5.78 10.99
C PHE A 15 -1.10 -6.32 11.53
N GLY A 16 -1.68 -7.31 10.85
CA GLY A 16 -2.92 -7.97 11.25
C GLY A 16 -4.20 -7.32 10.73
N SER A 17 -4.12 -6.18 10.04
CA SER A 17 -5.27 -5.54 9.38
C SER A 17 -5.92 -6.44 8.32
N GLY A 18 -5.12 -7.28 7.66
CA GLY A 18 -5.58 -8.29 6.70
C GLY A 18 -6.45 -9.40 7.30
N PHE A 19 -6.56 -9.50 8.63
CA PHE A 19 -7.53 -10.37 9.30
C PHE A 19 -8.89 -9.72 9.51
N SER A 20 -9.11 -8.49 9.02
CA SER A 20 -10.43 -7.86 9.07
C SER A 20 -11.48 -8.78 8.41
N PRO A 21 -12.62 -9.04 9.06
CA PRO A 21 -13.69 -9.85 8.47
C PRO A 21 -14.38 -9.14 7.30
N PHE A 22 -14.24 -7.82 7.19
CA PHE A 22 -14.85 -7.00 6.15
C PHE A 22 -13.78 -6.20 5.41
N ALA A 23 -13.75 -6.33 4.08
CA ALA A 23 -12.86 -5.62 3.16
C ALA A 23 -11.39 -5.52 3.68
N PRO A 24 -10.66 -6.65 3.81
CA PRO A 24 -9.29 -6.66 4.34
C PRO A 24 -8.35 -5.63 3.68
N GLY A 25 -8.38 -5.50 2.35
CA GLY A 25 -7.54 -4.52 1.64
C GLY A 25 -7.84 -3.08 2.06
N THR A 26 -9.12 -2.74 2.27
CA THR A 26 -9.53 -1.44 2.82
C THR A 26 -9.01 -1.23 4.24
N ALA A 27 -9.03 -2.27 5.08
CA ALA A 27 -8.47 -2.19 6.43
C ALA A 27 -6.95 -1.98 6.41
N GLY A 28 -6.23 -2.63 5.49
CA GLY A 28 -4.80 -2.44 5.27
C GLY A 28 -4.45 -1.02 4.82
N ALA A 29 -5.10 -0.53 3.76
CA ALA A 29 -4.93 0.82 3.26
C ALA A 29 -5.30 1.89 4.30
N LEU A 30 -6.36 1.67 5.08
CA LEU A 30 -6.77 2.59 6.14
C LEU A 30 -5.73 2.64 7.26
N LEU A 31 -5.26 1.49 7.73
CA LEU A 31 -4.21 1.44 8.75
C LEU A 31 -2.93 2.13 8.26
N ALA A 32 -2.50 1.89 7.03
CA ALA A 32 -1.35 2.56 6.42
C ALA A 32 -1.52 4.08 6.37
N THR A 33 -2.72 4.56 6.02
CA THR A 33 -3.05 5.99 6.02
C THR A 33 -3.01 6.59 7.42
N LEU A 34 -3.52 5.89 8.43
CA LEU A 34 -3.49 6.32 9.83
C LEU A 34 -2.05 6.38 10.38
N ILE A 35 -1.22 5.39 10.05
CA ILE A 35 0.22 5.38 10.39
C ILE A 35 0.89 6.61 9.79
N TRP A 36 0.65 6.90 8.51
CA TRP A 36 1.23 8.06 7.84
C TRP A 36 0.75 9.37 8.47
N LEU A 37 -0.54 9.51 8.77
CA LEU A 37 -1.09 10.71 9.43
C LEU A 37 -0.45 10.94 10.81
N ALA A 38 -0.31 9.89 11.62
CA ALA A 38 0.36 9.97 12.91
C ALA A 38 1.82 10.44 12.78
N LEU A 39 2.57 9.88 11.82
CA LEU A 39 3.92 10.33 11.50
C LEU A 39 3.94 11.79 11.02
N SER A 40 2.96 12.19 10.21
CA SER A 40 2.89 13.54 9.64
C SER A 40 2.74 14.64 10.69
N CYS A 41 2.20 14.32 11.86
CA CYS A 41 2.08 15.22 13.01
C CYS A 41 3.31 15.19 13.93
N ALA A 42 4.16 14.16 13.82
CA ALA A 42 5.27 13.91 14.74
C ALA A 42 6.64 14.32 14.21
N VAL A 43 6.80 14.41 12.88
CA VAL A 43 8.10 14.70 12.23
C VAL A 43 8.03 15.88 11.27
N SER A 44 9.18 16.44 10.92
CA SER A 44 9.25 17.52 9.91
C SER A 44 8.83 17.02 8.52
N PRO A 45 8.32 17.90 7.64
CA PRO A 45 7.87 17.49 6.30
C PRO A 45 8.95 16.77 5.48
N THR A 46 10.20 17.22 5.55
CA THR A 46 11.33 16.57 4.86
C THR A 46 11.58 15.17 5.40
N LEU A 47 11.55 15.00 6.73
CA LEU A 47 11.75 13.68 7.34
C LEU A 47 10.57 12.74 7.05
N LEU A 48 9.34 13.24 7.05
CA LEU A 48 8.15 12.49 6.66
C LEU A 48 8.28 11.92 5.25
N LEU A 49 8.70 12.74 4.29
CA LEU A 49 8.91 12.32 2.90
C LEU A 49 9.95 11.19 2.82
N ILE A 50 11.09 11.35 3.50
CA ILE A 50 12.16 10.33 3.55
C ILE A 50 11.64 9.03 4.16
N ILE A 51 10.96 9.10 5.32
CA ILE A 51 10.39 7.93 5.99
C ILE A 51 9.38 7.24 5.07
N THR A 52 8.48 7.99 4.43
CA THR A 52 7.46 7.42 3.53
C THR A 52 8.11 6.71 2.35
N ALA A 53 9.12 7.32 1.71
CA ALA A 53 9.85 6.70 0.60
C ALA A 53 10.60 5.43 1.04
N LEU A 54 11.21 5.45 2.22
CA LEU A 54 11.87 4.27 2.80
C LEU A 54 10.86 3.16 3.12
N LEU A 55 9.69 3.48 3.69
CA LEU A 55 8.63 2.52 3.96
C LEU A 55 8.13 1.87 2.67
N VAL A 56 7.86 2.65 1.62
CA VAL A 56 7.47 2.14 0.29
C VAL A 56 8.53 1.15 -0.22
N GLY A 57 9.81 1.51 -0.22
CA GLY A 57 10.88 0.64 -0.71
C GLY A 57 11.07 -0.63 0.12
N ILE A 58 11.11 -0.51 1.45
CA ILE A 58 11.33 -1.63 2.37
C ILE A 58 10.13 -2.59 2.33
N PHE A 59 8.90 -2.07 2.40
CA PHE A 59 7.70 -2.90 2.40
C PHE A 59 7.38 -3.48 1.02
N THR A 60 7.85 -2.88 -0.08
CA THR A 60 7.81 -3.54 -1.39
C THR A 60 8.62 -4.84 -1.36
N ILE A 61 9.89 -4.77 -0.95
CA ILE A 61 10.78 -5.95 -0.92
C ILE A 61 10.29 -6.98 0.11
N ALA A 62 9.91 -6.50 1.30
CA ALA A 62 9.43 -7.36 2.38
C ALA A 62 8.07 -7.98 2.06
N GLY A 63 7.19 -7.25 1.36
CA GLY A 63 5.89 -7.69 0.89
C GLY A 63 6.01 -8.81 -0.13
N ILE A 64 6.82 -8.64 -1.18
CA ILE A 64 7.09 -9.70 -2.18
C ILE A 64 7.57 -10.99 -1.49
N ARG A 65 8.53 -10.87 -0.56
CA ARG A 65 9.06 -12.03 0.17
C ARG A 65 8.01 -12.69 1.05
N SER A 66 7.17 -11.89 1.71
CA SER A 66 6.17 -12.39 2.65
C SER A 66 4.99 -13.01 1.93
N ALA A 67 4.51 -12.40 0.85
CA ALA A 67 3.50 -12.96 -0.04
C ALA A 67 3.93 -14.35 -0.57
N ASN A 68 5.15 -14.46 -1.12
CA ASN A 68 5.71 -15.75 -1.54
C ASN A 68 5.82 -16.77 -0.40
N ALA A 69 6.13 -16.32 0.82
CA ALA A 69 6.28 -17.21 1.96
C ALA A 69 4.92 -17.76 2.45
N VAL A 70 3.85 -16.98 2.36
CA VAL A 70 2.51 -17.39 2.81
C VAL A 70 1.69 -18.11 1.73
N GLU A 71 2.01 -17.93 0.45
CA GLU A 71 1.31 -18.55 -0.68
C GLU A 71 1.11 -20.08 -0.53
N PRO A 72 2.12 -20.89 -0.12
CA PRO A 72 1.95 -22.34 0.00
C PRO A 72 0.97 -22.79 1.10
N ILE A 73 0.63 -21.91 2.05
CA ILE A 73 -0.28 -22.21 3.16
C ILE A 73 -1.65 -21.53 3.03
N TRP A 74 -1.73 -20.42 2.29
CA TRP A 74 -2.95 -19.63 2.15
C TRP A 74 -3.54 -19.65 0.74
N GLY A 75 -2.83 -20.20 -0.25
CA GLY A 75 -3.21 -20.17 -1.65
C GLY A 75 -2.58 -19.00 -2.41
N GLU A 76 -2.79 -19.00 -3.73
CA GLU A 76 -2.44 -17.88 -4.59
C GLU A 76 -3.29 -16.65 -4.24
N ASP A 77 -2.63 -15.50 -4.14
CA ASP A 77 -3.24 -14.18 -3.88
C ASP A 77 -4.34 -14.18 -2.79
N PRO A 78 -4.01 -14.56 -1.54
CA PRO A 78 -5.01 -14.66 -0.50
C PRO A 78 -5.40 -13.25 -0.05
N SER A 79 -6.71 -12.99 0.05
CA SER A 79 -7.28 -11.67 0.42
C SER A 79 -6.81 -11.07 1.75
N ARG A 80 -6.04 -11.81 2.55
CA ARG A 80 -5.46 -11.37 3.82
C ARG A 80 -4.04 -10.81 3.67
N VAL A 81 -3.42 -10.96 2.49
CA VAL A 81 -2.22 -10.23 2.12
C VAL A 81 -2.70 -8.83 1.74
N VAL A 82 -2.28 -7.84 2.52
CA VAL A 82 -2.72 -6.43 2.38
C VAL A 82 -1.54 -5.47 2.50
N VAL A 83 -0.32 -5.99 2.34
CA VAL A 83 0.91 -5.20 2.40
C VAL A 83 1.17 -4.43 1.10
N ASP A 84 0.75 -5.01 -0.02
CA ASP A 84 0.49 -4.36 -1.30
C ASP A 84 -0.36 -3.09 -1.12
N GLU A 85 -1.49 -3.21 -0.42
CA GLU A 85 -2.43 -2.11 -0.18
C GLU A 85 -1.80 -0.99 0.67
N MET A 86 -0.98 -1.37 1.67
CA MET A 86 -0.22 -0.41 2.47
C MET A 86 0.79 0.37 1.63
N VAL A 87 1.55 -0.33 0.78
CA VAL A 87 2.51 0.29 -0.12
C VAL A 87 1.79 1.17 -1.14
N GLY A 88 0.71 0.66 -1.73
CA GLY A 88 -0.10 1.32 -2.74
C GLY A 88 -0.62 2.68 -2.29
N VAL A 89 -1.14 2.79 -1.06
CA VAL A 89 -1.61 4.08 -0.52
C VAL A 89 -0.48 5.01 -0.05
N TRP A 90 0.67 4.49 0.38
CA TRP A 90 1.81 5.32 0.74
C TRP A 90 2.45 6.04 -0.46
N ILE A 91 2.36 5.46 -1.66
CA ILE A 91 2.90 6.09 -2.88
C ILE A 91 2.27 7.46 -3.16
N PRO A 92 0.93 7.64 -3.27
CA PRO A 92 0.33 8.96 -3.46
C PRO A 92 0.57 9.89 -2.27
N LEU A 93 0.70 9.37 -1.05
CA LEU A 93 1.00 10.18 0.14
C LEU A 93 2.38 10.87 0.08
N LEU A 94 3.28 10.46 -0.81
CA LEU A 94 4.53 11.20 -1.09
C LEU A 94 4.28 12.63 -1.60
N ALA A 95 3.14 12.90 -2.23
CA ALA A 95 2.77 14.24 -2.68
C ALA A 95 1.99 15.05 -1.64
N ALA A 96 1.51 14.41 -0.55
CA ALA A 96 0.68 15.04 0.46
C ALA A 96 1.51 15.94 1.39
N PRO A 97 1.09 17.20 1.62
CA PRO A 97 1.68 18.03 2.66
C PRO A 97 1.49 17.41 4.05
N ALA A 98 2.50 17.52 4.91
CA ALA A 98 2.45 17.00 6.28
C ALA A 98 1.26 17.59 7.07
N GLY A 99 0.55 16.76 7.81
CA GLY A 99 -0.63 17.16 8.61
C GLY A 99 -1.89 17.46 7.80
N ASN A 100 -1.87 17.36 6.46
CA ASN A 100 -3.03 17.69 5.64
C ASN A 100 -3.96 16.48 5.45
N LEU A 101 -5.05 16.46 6.23
CA LEU A 101 -6.05 15.39 6.21
C LEU A 101 -6.73 15.24 4.83
N TRP A 102 -6.98 16.33 4.11
CA TRP A 102 -7.66 16.26 2.81
C TRP A 102 -6.81 15.58 1.75
N TYR A 103 -5.50 15.83 1.76
CA TYR A 103 -4.58 15.11 0.87
C TYR A 103 -4.47 13.63 1.25
N ALA A 104 -4.50 13.29 2.54
CA ALA A 104 -4.50 11.90 2.97
C ALA A 104 -5.77 11.15 2.54
N LEU A 105 -6.94 11.78 2.71
CA LEU A 105 -8.22 11.24 2.24
C LEU A 105 -8.26 11.11 0.71
N ALA A 106 -7.74 12.11 -0.02
CA ALA A 106 -7.66 12.06 -1.46
C ALA A 106 -6.72 10.94 -1.95
N ALA A 107 -5.55 10.78 -1.32
CA ALA A 107 -4.61 9.71 -1.61
C ALA A 107 -5.26 8.33 -1.40
N PHE A 108 -5.93 8.13 -0.27
CA PHE A 108 -6.67 6.90 0.04
C PHE A 108 -7.78 6.63 -1.00
N ALA A 109 -8.62 7.63 -1.29
CA ALA A 109 -9.74 7.47 -2.21
C ALA A 109 -9.28 7.21 -3.65
N LEU A 110 -8.28 7.95 -4.15
CA LEU A 110 -7.72 7.76 -5.48
C LEU A 110 -7.06 6.38 -5.60
N PHE A 111 -6.25 5.99 -4.61
CA PHE A 111 -5.63 4.68 -4.58
C PHE A 111 -6.68 3.57 -4.66
N ARG A 112 -7.68 3.60 -3.77
CA ARG A 112 -8.76 2.60 -3.78
C ARG A 112 -9.54 2.60 -5.08
N LEU A 113 -9.74 3.76 -5.72
CA LEU A 113 -10.36 3.84 -7.03
C LEU A 113 -9.54 3.05 -8.07
N PHE A 114 -8.23 3.31 -8.16
CA PHE A 114 -7.38 2.64 -9.15
C PHE A 114 -7.17 1.16 -8.85
N ASP A 115 -7.02 0.78 -7.59
CA ASP A 115 -6.88 -0.61 -7.16
C ASP A 115 -8.17 -1.42 -7.46
N ILE A 116 -9.36 -0.86 -7.21
CA ILE A 116 -10.61 -1.60 -7.47
C ILE A 116 -10.89 -1.71 -8.97
N PHE A 117 -10.71 -0.62 -9.73
CA PHE A 117 -11.07 -0.62 -11.15
C PHE A 117 -9.97 -1.21 -12.05
N LYS A 118 -8.72 -1.16 -11.62
CA LYS A 118 -7.52 -1.63 -12.33
C LYS A 118 -7.41 -1.16 -13.79
N PRO A 119 -7.60 0.15 -14.10
CA PRO A 119 -7.53 0.64 -15.48
C PRO A 119 -6.10 0.69 -16.03
N LEU A 120 -5.98 1.00 -17.33
CA LEU A 120 -4.73 1.41 -18.00
C LEU A 120 -3.53 0.44 -17.86
N GLY A 121 -3.79 -0.85 -17.63
CA GLY A 121 -2.74 -1.86 -17.55
C GLY A 121 -2.45 -2.37 -16.13
N ILE A 122 -3.08 -1.81 -15.08
CA ILE A 122 -3.01 -2.36 -13.71
C ILE A 122 -3.40 -3.83 -13.71
N ARG A 123 -4.52 -4.19 -14.35
CA ARG A 123 -4.95 -5.60 -14.45
C ARG A 123 -3.96 -6.52 -15.16
N LYS A 124 -3.08 -5.98 -16.01
CA LYS A 124 -2.05 -6.80 -16.66
C LYS A 124 -0.93 -7.19 -15.69
N MET A 125 -0.72 -6.42 -14.63
CA MET A 125 0.31 -6.69 -13.62
C MET A 125 0.01 -7.96 -12.81
N GLU A 126 -1.26 -8.31 -12.65
CA GLU A 126 -1.73 -9.57 -12.03
C GLU A 126 -1.22 -10.83 -12.77
N SER A 127 -0.78 -10.69 -14.03
CA SER A 127 -0.19 -11.81 -14.79
C SER A 127 1.23 -12.18 -14.36
N LEU A 128 1.89 -11.32 -13.58
CA LEU A 128 3.17 -11.62 -12.95
C LEU A 128 2.97 -12.65 -11.84
N LYS A 129 3.98 -13.49 -11.60
CA LYS A 129 3.84 -14.63 -10.68
C LYS A 129 4.27 -14.32 -9.25
N GLY A 130 3.60 -14.98 -8.31
CA GLY A 130 3.88 -14.93 -6.88
C GLY A 130 3.74 -13.52 -6.30
N GLY A 131 4.48 -13.25 -5.24
CA GLY A 131 4.46 -11.98 -4.53
C GLY A 131 4.86 -10.76 -5.36
N VAL A 132 5.45 -10.92 -6.55
CA VAL A 132 5.66 -9.79 -7.46
C VAL A 132 4.34 -9.36 -8.10
N GLY A 133 3.51 -10.31 -8.53
CA GLY A 133 2.19 -10.01 -9.09
C GLY A 133 1.30 -9.32 -8.08
N VAL A 134 1.23 -9.86 -6.87
CA VAL A 134 0.45 -9.33 -5.74
C VAL A 134 0.80 -7.88 -5.41
N MET A 135 2.07 -7.47 -5.56
CA MET A 135 2.47 -6.12 -5.15
C MET A 135 2.36 -5.10 -6.29
N MET A 136 2.43 -5.53 -7.55
CA MET A 136 2.78 -4.61 -8.65
C MET A 136 1.58 -3.89 -9.25
N ASP A 137 0.39 -4.50 -9.22
CA ASP A 137 -0.86 -3.82 -9.54
C ASP A 137 -1.18 -2.69 -8.55
N ASP A 138 -1.06 -2.93 -7.25
CA ASP A 138 -1.24 -1.91 -6.20
C ASP A 138 -0.18 -0.81 -6.28
N ILE A 139 1.07 -1.16 -6.56
CA ILE A 139 2.13 -0.17 -6.79
C ILE A 139 1.78 0.71 -8.00
N LEU A 140 1.29 0.13 -9.09
CA LEU A 140 0.90 0.90 -10.28
C LEU A 140 -0.34 1.76 -10.02
N ALA A 141 -1.33 1.25 -9.28
CA ALA A 141 -2.47 2.02 -8.79
C ALA A 141 -2.03 3.21 -7.92
N GLY A 142 -1.07 3.00 -7.03
CA GLY A 142 -0.44 4.04 -6.22
C GLY A 142 0.27 5.09 -7.06
N ILE A 143 1.02 4.69 -8.10
CA ILE A 143 1.70 5.61 -9.03
C ILE A 143 0.68 6.47 -9.78
N TYR A 144 -0.41 5.90 -10.30
CA TYR A 144 -1.45 6.69 -10.97
C TYR A 144 -2.12 7.69 -10.04
N SER A 145 -2.38 7.26 -8.80
CA SER A 145 -2.90 8.13 -7.74
C SER A 145 -1.93 9.28 -7.43
N LEU A 146 -0.63 8.99 -7.36
CA LEU A 146 0.42 9.98 -7.11
C LEU A 146 0.46 11.02 -8.22
N ILE A 147 0.44 10.60 -9.48
CA ILE A 147 0.45 11.50 -10.64
C ILE A 147 -0.75 12.47 -10.57
N LEU A 148 -1.95 11.95 -10.29
CA LEU A 148 -3.13 12.80 -10.16
C LEU A 148 -3.05 13.74 -8.96
N LEU A 149 -2.55 13.28 -7.82
CA LEU A 149 -2.45 14.11 -6.61
C LEU A 149 -1.39 15.22 -6.76
N ILE A 150 -0.27 14.93 -7.43
CA ILE A 150 0.70 15.95 -7.84
C ILE A 150 0.02 16.95 -8.78
N GLY A 151 -0.65 16.48 -9.83
CA GLY A 151 -1.36 17.36 -10.77
C GLY A 151 -2.36 18.29 -10.07
N ALA A 152 -3.17 17.75 -9.16
CA ALA A 152 -4.10 18.53 -8.34
C ALA A 152 -3.37 19.56 -7.47
N ARG A 153 -2.27 19.19 -6.81
CA ARG A 153 -1.47 20.10 -6.01
C ARG A 153 -0.93 21.27 -6.83
N TRP A 154 -0.39 21.00 -8.02
CA TRP A 154 0.12 22.04 -8.91
C TRP A 154 -0.98 23.02 -9.38
N LEU A 155 -2.21 22.54 -9.53
CA LEU A 155 -3.35 23.38 -9.94
C LEU A 155 -3.92 24.23 -8.79
N ILE A 156 -3.78 23.76 -7.55
CA ILE A 156 -4.41 24.36 -6.36
C ILE A 156 -3.42 25.20 -5.53
N GLY A 157 -2.12 24.86 -5.54
CA GLY A 157 -1.05 25.51 -4.76
C GLY A 157 -0.44 24.59 -3.70
#